data_AF-A0A356SHF4-F1
#
_entry.id   AF-A0A356SHF4-F1
#
_cell.length_a   1.000
_cell.length_b   1.000
_cell.length_c   1.000
_cell.angle_alpha   90.00
_cell.angle_beta   90.00
_cell.angle_gamma   90.00
#
_symmetry.space_group_name_H-M   'P 1'
#
loop_
_entity.id
_entity.type
_entity.pdbx_description
1 polymer ?
#
loop_
_entity_poly.entity_id
_entity_poly.type
_entity_poly.pdbx_seq_one_letter_code
_entity_poly.pdbx_strand_id
1 'polypeptide(L)'
;MLPPTYITLLSLLRYSTTAEMRAGEKEISPPYVFPVFTKAGGKMAVLFQGDVGYDTGDGGMVGPQHRAIMQEKGWEYVYSDVGENYPPFVRT
;
A
#
# COMPACT_ATOMS: atom_id res chain seq x y z
N MET A 1 4.50 -3.82 13.07
CA MET A 1 4.20 -2.56 12.35
C MET A 1 2.98 -2.80 11.48
N LEU A 2 2.04 -1.86 11.39
CA LEU A 2 0.88 -2.00 10.50
C LEU A 2 1.26 -1.57 9.06
N PRO A 3 0.54 -2.06 8.03
CA PRO A 3 0.88 -1.79 6.64
C PRO A 3 1.03 -0.31 6.27
N PRO A 4 0.18 0.63 6.74
CA PRO A 4 0.34 2.04 6.37
C PRO A 4 1.73 2.60 6.74
N THR A 5 2.22 2.28 7.95
CA THR A 5 3.56 2.72 8.38
C THR A 5 4.67 2.09 7.52
N TYR A 6 4.58 0.80 7.20
CA TYR A 6 5.56 0.12 6.35
C TYR A 6 5.62 0.74 4.95
N ILE A 7 4.46 1.01 4.36
CA ILE A 7 4.33 1.62 3.02
C ILE A 7 4.88 3.04 3.01
N THR A 8 4.62 3.84 4.05
CA THR A 8 5.24 5.17 4.19
C THR A 8 6.76 5.05 4.20
N LEU A 9 7.32 4.11 4.98
CA LEU A 9 8.78 3.91 5.00
C LEU A 9 9.33 3.50 3.63
N LEU A 10 8.69 2.56 2.93
CA LEU A 10 9.08 2.19 1.56
C LEU A 10 9.09 3.38 0.62
N SER A 11 8.07 4.24 0.69
CA SER A 11 7.99 5.44 -0.14
C SER A 11 9.16 6.39 0.16
N LEU A 12 9.52 6.58 1.43
CA LEU A 12 10.61 7.47 1.84
C LEU A 12 12.01 6.93 1.49
N LEU A 13 12.18 5.62 1.28
CA LEU A 13 13.47 5.01 0.93
C LEU A 13 14.03 5.45 -0.43
N ARG A 14 13.22 6.13 -1.27
CA ARG A 14 13.68 6.72 -2.53
C ARG A 14 14.66 7.89 -2.34
N TYR A 15 14.72 8.46 -1.14
CA TYR A 15 15.62 9.56 -0.82
C TYR A 15 16.93 9.06 -0.23
N SER A 16 18.05 9.66 -0.64
CA SER A 16 19.38 9.30 -0.14
C SER A 16 19.72 10.01 1.17
N THR A 17 19.09 11.17 1.42
CA THR A 17 19.32 11.95 2.64
C THR A 17 18.02 12.46 3.25
N THR A 18 18.06 12.77 4.54
CA THR A 18 16.93 13.37 5.26
C THR A 18 16.62 14.78 4.76
N ALA A 19 17.61 15.50 4.21
CA ALA A 19 17.42 16.82 3.60
C ALA A 19 16.61 16.73 2.30
N GLU A 20 16.95 15.77 1.42
CA GLU A 20 16.19 15.48 0.20
C GLU A 20 14.77 15.03 0.52
N MET A 21 14.62 14.11 1.49
CA MET A 21 13.32 13.65 1.97
C MET A 21 12.46 14.82 2.44
N ARG A 22 13.01 15.72 3.27
CA ARG A 22 12.28 16.89 3.76
C ARG A 22 11.88 17.84 2.64
N ALA A 23 12.76 18.08 1.68
CA ALA A 23 12.47 18.96 0.55
C ALA A 23 11.40 18.35 -0.37
N GLY A 24 11.49 17.05 -0.65
CA GLY A 24 10.60 16.35 -1.56
C GLY A 24 9.21 16.07 -0.98
N GLU A 25 9.09 15.79 0.32
CA GLU A 25 7.80 15.49 0.97
C GLU A 25 7.04 16.73 1.46
N LYS A 26 7.68 17.90 1.49
CA LYS A 26 7.09 19.12 2.07
C LYS A 26 5.73 19.49 1.46
N GLU A 27 5.60 19.34 0.14
CA GLU A 27 4.41 19.73 -0.61
C GLU A 27 3.51 18.52 -0.94
N ILE A 28 3.84 17.35 -0.41
CA ILE A 28 3.07 16.11 -0.63
C ILE A 28 2.14 15.89 0.55
N SER A 29 0.84 15.93 0.31
CA SER A 29 -0.14 15.48 1.29
C SER A 29 -0.05 13.96 1.45
N PRO A 30 0.06 13.43 2.68
CA PRO A 30 0.05 11.99 2.90
C PRO A 30 -1.33 11.42 2.53
N PRO A 31 -1.39 10.20 1.96
CA PRO A 31 -2.66 9.56 1.65
C PRO A 31 -3.42 9.26 2.95
N TYR A 32 -4.71 9.58 2.98
CA TYR A 32 -5.62 9.12 4.02
C TYR A 32 -6.23 7.80 3.58
N VAL A 33 -6.05 6.75 4.38
CA VAL A 33 -6.48 5.39 4.01
C VAL A 33 -7.34 4.80 5.12
N PHE A 34 -8.38 4.05 4.71
CA PHE A 34 -9.16 3.21 5.60
C PHE A 34 -8.91 1.74 5.24
N PRO A 35 -7.93 1.08 5.88
CA PRO A 35 -7.53 -0.27 5.50
C PRO A 35 -8.58 -1.33 5.85
N VAL A 36 -8.80 -2.28 4.95
CA VAL A 36 -9.68 -3.44 5.19
C VAL A 36 -8.84 -4.69 5.41
N PHE A 37 -8.94 -5.30 6.60
CA PHE A 37 -8.23 -6.55 6.91
C PHE A 37 -8.99 -7.76 6.36
N THR A 38 -8.28 -8.67 5.71
CA THR A 38 -8.86 -9.90 5.15
C THR A 38 -7.84 -11.04 5.09
N LYS A 39 -8.23 -12.16 4.48
CA LYS A 39 -7.32 -13.24 4.06
C LYS A 39 -7.29 -13.35 2.55
N ALA A 40 -6.10 -13.50 1.97
CA ALA A 40 -5.88 -13.75 0.55
C ALA A 40 -4.88 -14.89 0.39
N GLY A 41 -5.24 -15.96 -0.33
CA GLY A 41 -4.36 -17.12 -0.52
C GLY A 41 -3.87 -17.74 0.80
N GLY A 42 -4.71 -17.74 1.84
CA GLY A 42 -4.37 -18.24 3.18
C GLY A 42 -3.50 -17.30 4.04
N LYS A 43 -3.05 -16.17 3.50
CA LYS A 43 -2.24 -15.17 4.21
C LYS A 43 -3.10 -13.99 4.67
N MET A 44 -2.68 -13.33 5.74
CA MET A 44 -3.27 -12.06 6.15
C MET A 44 -2.98 -11.00 5.10
N ALA A 45 -4.01 -10.26 4.70
CA ALA A 45 -3.89 -9.16 3.75
C ALA A 45 -4.62 -7.92 4.28
N VAL A 46 -4.17 -6.76 3.83
CA VAL A 46 -4.81 -5.48 4.08
C VAL A 46 -5.05 -4.79 2.75
N LEU A 47 -6.32 -4.56 2.43
CA LEU A 47 -6.75 -3.96 1.18
C LEU A 47 -6.87 -2.45 1.32
N PHE A 48 -6.59 -1.75 0.22
CA PHE A 48 -6.76 -0.32 0.06
C PHE A 48 -7.70 -0.03 -1.11
N GLN A 49 -8.23 1.19 -1.19
CA GLN A 49 -9.12 1.58 -2.28
C GLN A 49 -8.44 1.39 -3.64
N GLY A 50 -9.21 0.92 -4.62
CA GLY A 50 -8.69 0.50 -5.93
C GLY A 50 -8.36 -0.99 -6.01
N ASP A 51 -8.35 -1.70 -4.87
CA ASP A 51 -8.30 -3.16 -4.84
C ASP A 51 -9.67 -3.77 -5.18
N VAL A 52 -9.68 -4.83 -6.00
CA VAL A 52 -10.90 -5.54 -6.42
C VAL A 52 -11.74 -6.07 -5.27
N GLY A 53 -11.11 -6.40 -4.14
CA GLY A 53 -11.77 -6.95 -2.96
C GLY A 53 -12.14 -5.91 -1.90
N TYR A 54 -11.85 -4.62 -2.12
CA TYR A 54 -11.93 -3.61 -1.06
C TYR A 54 -13.35 -3.46 -0.48
N ASP A 55 -14.35 -3.31 -1.35
CA ASP A 55 -15.74 -3.05 -0.92
C ASP A 55 -16.43 -4.28 -0.33
N THR A 56 -16.02 -5.48 -0.76
CA THR A 56 -16.58 -6.76 -0.28
C THR A 56 -15.82 -7.34 0.91
N GLY A 57 -14.58 -6.89 1.13
CA GLY A 57 -13.64 -7.50 2.08
C GLY A 57 -13.10 -8.86 1.63
N ASP A 58 -13.30 -9.26 0.37
CA ASP A 58 -12.86 -10.56 -0.15
C ASP A 58 -11.47 -10.48 -0.80
N GLY A 59 -10.44 -10.92 -0.06
CA GLY A 59 -9.07 -10.97 -0.55
C GLY A 59 -8.80 -12.02 -1.64
N GLY A 60 -9.74 -12.93 -1.91
CA GLY A 60 -9.62 -13.98 -2.92
C GLY A 60 -10.04 -13.56 -4.32
N MET A 61 -10.62 -12.37 -4.48
CA MET A 61 -11.08 -11.88 -5.79
C MET A 61 -9.91 -11.66 -6.77
N VAL A 62 -10.16 -12.01 -8.03
CA VAL A 62 -9.22 -11.83 -9.15
C VAL A 62 -9.52 -10.50 -9.85
N GLY A 63 -8.50 -9.65 -9.99
CA GLY A 63 -8.60 -8.33 -10.58
C GLY A 63 -7.53 -7.38 -10.04
N PRO A 64 -7.73 -6.06 -10.15
CA PRO A 64 -6.80 -5.05 -9.64
C PRO A 64 -6.39 -5.29 -8.18
N GLN A 65 -5.10 -5.16 -7.89
CA GLN A 65 -4.56 -5.38 -6.55
C GLN A 65 -3.94 -4.11 -6.02
N HIS A 66 -4.47 -3.61 -4.91
CA HIS A 66 -3.92 -2.51 -4.13
C HIS A 66 -3.92 -2.91 -2.66
N ARG A 67 -2.89 -3.67 -2.25
CA ARG A 67 -2.92 -4.36 -0.95
C ARG A 67 -1.54 -4.55 -0.35
N ALA A 68 -1.50 -4.85 0.94
CA ALA A 68 -0.32 -5.40 1.59
C ALA A 68 -0.59 -6.84 2.02
N ILE A 69 0.35 -7.75 1.76
CA ILE A 69 0.24 -9.17 2.11
C ILE A 69 1.29 -9.50 3.17
N MET A 70 0.90 -10.19 4.24
CA MET A 70 1.84 -10.66 5.25
C MET A 70 2.63 -11.86 4.69
N GLN A 71 3.93 -11.66 4.54
CA GLN A 71 4.92 -12.70 4.23
C GLN A 71 5.68 -13.11 5.50
N GLU A 72 6.54 -14.13 5.39
CA GLU A 72 7.35 -14.61 6.53
C GLU A 72 8.24 -13.52 7.15
N LYS A 73 8.77 -12.61 6.32
CA LYS A 73 9.70 -11.55 6.75
C LYS A 73 9.02 -10.20 7.02
N GLY A 74 7.71 -10.11 6.88
CA GLY A 74 6.96 -8.87 7.05
C GLY A 74 5.97 -8.60 5.92
N TRP A 75 5.54 -7.34 5.81
CA TRP A 75 4.60 -6.93 4.79
C TRP A 75 5.26 -6.81 3.41
N GLU A 76 4.51 -7.16 2.37
CA GLU A 76 4.82 -6.86 0.98
C GLU A 76 3.72 -5.98 0.41
N TYR A 77 4.08 -4.85 -0.21
CA TYR A 77 3.13 -3.98 -0.90
C TYR A 77 2.96 -4.45 -2.34
N VAL A 78 1.71 -4.69 -2.74
CA VAL A 78 1.33 -5.16 -4.07
C VAL A 78 0.43 -4.12 -4.72
N TYR A 79 0.84 -3.68 -5.90
CA TYR A 79 0.12 -2.72 -6.73
C TYR A 79 0.15 -3.19 -8.19
N SER A 80 -0.98 -3.64 -8.73
CA SER A 80 -1.08 -4.14 -10.11
C SER A 80 -2.46 -3.89 -10.71
N ASP A 81 -2.51 -3.40 -11.95
CA ASP A 81 -3.74 -3.15 -12.73
C ASP A 81 -4.77 -2.23 -12.05
N VAL A 82 -4.33 -1.38 -11.11
CA VAL A 82 -5.18 -0.45 -10.36
C VAL A 82 -5.46 0.79 -11.20
N GLY A 83 -6.72 1.23 -11.23
CA GLY A 83 -7.15 2.40 -11.98
C GLY A 83 -6.49 3.71 -11.51
N GLU A 84 -6.35 4.67 -12.42
CA GLU A 84 -5.63 5.93 -12.21
C GLU A 84 -6.14 6.78 -11.03
N ASN A 85 -7.40 6.60 -10.65
CA ASN A 85 -8.01 7.27 -9.50
C ASN A 85 -7.39 6.87 -8.15
N TYR A 86 -6.64 5.76 -8.09
CA TYR A 86 -6.02 5.23 -6.88
C TYR A 86 -4.53 5.02 -7.09
N PRO A 87 -3.72 6.09 -7.16
CA PRO A 87 -2.29 5.99 -7.46
C PRO A 87 -1.53 5.18 -6.40
N PRO A 88 -0.37 4.59 -6.75
CA PRO A 88 0.42 3.80 -5.82
C PRO A 88 0.94 4.68 -4.66
N PHE A 89 0.98 4.10 -3.46
CA PHE A 89 1.50 4.77 -2.28
C PHE A 89 3.03 4.80 -2.25
N VAL A 90 3.67 3.76 -2.78
CA VAL A 90 5.12 3.70 -2.96
C VAL A 90 5.46 4.37 -4.29
N ARG A 91 6.16 5.49 -4.21
CA ARG A 91 6.59 6.27 -5.38
C ARG A 91 8.01 5.87 -5.75
N THR A 92 8.26 5.63 -7.03
CA THR A 92 9.60 5.41 -7.60
C THR A 92 10.31 6.72 -7.83
#